data_AF-A0A6N9V5H2-F1
#
_entry.id   AF-A0A6N9V5H2-F1
#
_cell.length_a   1.000
_cell.length_b   1.000
_cell.length_c   1.000
_cell.angle_alpha   90.00
_cell.angle_beta   90.00
_cell.angle_gamma   90.00
#
_symmetry.space_group_name_H-M   'P 1'
#
loop_
_entity.id
_entity.type
_entity.pdbx_description
1 polymer ?
#
loop_
_entity_poly.entity_id
_entity_poly.type
_entity_poly.pdbx_seq_one_letter_code
_entity_poly.pdbx_strand_id
1 'polypeptide(L)'
;MPDQKESGEKLAGRLYATLRVLKFIADPGSGVKPTLRDEFKDKDSPRQRIQALKLDLFENLVTAVQKGRHAKAMAEVFGAMPSVVPLRQGAIEHNLGERELAEFNAGYRDQLGILKEALPKLLD
;
A
#
# COMPACT_ATOMS: atom_id res chain seq x y z
N MET A 1 -12.19 -5.99 -24.05
CA MET A 1 -12.37 -4.54 -23.84
C MET A 1 -10.98 -3.96 -23.61
N PRO A 2 -10.61 -2.78 -24.13
CA PRO A 2 -9.27 -2.29 -23.87
C PRO A 2 -9.16 -2.05 -22.37
N ASP A 3 -8.23 -2.76 -21.72
CA ASP A 3 -7.85 -2.53 -20.33
C ASP A 3 -7.50 -1.04 -20.22
N GLN A 4 -8.40 -0.25 -19.61
CA GLN A 4 -8.09 1.13 -19.26
C GLN A 4 -6.91 1.04 -18.30
N LYS A 5 -5.70 1.30 -18.82
CA LYS A 5 -4.49 1.37 -18.01
C LYS A 5 -4.79 2.35 -16.87
N GLU A 6 -4.74 1.85 -15.64
CA GLU A 6 -4.96 2.68 -14.46
C GLU A 6 -4.04 3.90 -14.48
N SER A 7 -4.53 5.00 -13.91
CA SER A 7 -3.71 6.20 -13.72
C SER A 7 -2.49 5.87 -12.86
N GLY A 8 -1.39 6.59 -13.06
CA GLY A 8 -0.18 6.37 -12.26
C GLY A 8 -0.45 6.66 -10.78
N GLU A 9 -1.31 7.62 -10.51
CA GLU A 9 -1.72 8.08 -9.19
C GLU A 9 -2.56 7.01 -8.49
N LYS A 10 -3.47 6.35 -9.20
CA LYS A 10 -4.22 5.20 -8.69
C LYS A 10 -3.28 4.04 -8.36
N LEU A 11 -2.33 3.71 -9.24
CA LEU A 11 -1.30 2.72 -8.95
C LEU A 11 -0.46 3.12 -7.72
N ALA A 12 -0.12 4.40 -7.57
CA ALA A 12 0.62 4.88 -6.40
C ALA A 12 -0.17 4.71 -5.10
N GLY A 13 -1.49 4.92 -5.15
CA GLY A 13 -2.41 4.61 -4.05
C GLY A 13 -2.42 3.13 -3.68
N ARG A 14 -2.49 2.26 -4.70
CA ARG A 14 -2.40 0.80 -4.50
C ARG A 14 -1.06 0.40 -3.88
N LEU A 15 0.06 0.93 -4.39
CA LEU A 15 1.39 0.67 -3.84
C LEU A 15 1.48 1.08 -2.37
N TYR A 16 0.99 2.28 -2.05
CA TYR A 16 0.99 2.76 -0.67
C TYR A 16 0.15 1.86 0.25
N ALA A 17 -1.04 1.41 -0.17
CA ALA A 17 -1.85 0.45 0.60
C ALA A 17 -1.09 -0.85 0.88
N THR A 18 -0.48 -1.43 -0.15
CA THR A 18 0.32 -2.67 -0.06
C THR A 18 1.46 -2.51 0.94
N LEU A 19 2.23 -1.42 0.85
CA LEU A 19 3.34 -1.15 1.75
C LEU A 19 2.89 -0.86 3.19
N ARG A 20 1.72 -0.25 3.37
CA ARG A 20 1.16 0.01 4.69
C ARG A 20 0.68 -1.28 5.36
N VAL A 21 0.05 -2.19 4.61
CA VAL A 21 -0.30 -3.54 5.10
C VAL A 21 0.95 -4.33 5.46
N LEU A 22 2.00 -4.23 4.63
CA LEU A 22 3.30 -4.85 4.94
C LEU A 22 3.85 -4.38 6.29
N LYS A 23 3.86 -3.06 6.55
CA LYS A 23 4.30 -2.51 7.83
C LYS A 23 3.47 -3.05 8.99
N PHE A 24 2.15 -3.10 8.84
CA PHE A 24 1.24 -3.61 9.87
C PHE A 24 1.48 -5.08 10.19
N ILE A 25 1.72 -5.92 9.17
CA ILE A 25 2.02 -7.35 9.35
C ILE A 25 3.34 -7.55 10.11
N ALA A 26 4.36 -6.78 9.74
CA ALA A 26 5.69 -6.89 10.33
C ALA A 26 5.75 -6.36 11.77
N ASP A 27 4.96 -5.33 12.07
CA ASP A 27 4.99 -4.61 13.33
C ASP A 27 3.57 -4.23 13.82
N PRO A 28 2.76 -5.22 14.24
CA PRO A 28 1.38 -4.97 14.66
C PRO A 28 1.28 -4.14 15.95
N GLY A 29 2.39 -3.97 16.70
CA GLY A 29 2.44 -3.18 17.92
C GLY A 29 2.75 -1.70 17.70
N SER A 30 3.29 -1.32 16.54
CA SER A 30 3.71 0.06 16.26
C SER A 30 2.75 0.86 15.37
N GLY A 31 1.69 0.24 14.86
CA GLY A 31 0.97 0.75 13.70
C GLY A 31 -0.55 0.69 13.82
N VAL A 32 -1.21 1.77 13.39
CA VAL A 32 -2.67 1.78 13.20
C VAL A 32 -3.01 0.88 12.01
N LYS A 33 -3.89 -0.09 12.25
CA LYS A 33 -4.44 -0.98 11.21
C LYS A 33 -4.94 -0.15 10.02
N PRO A 34 -4.53 -0.42 8.78
CA PRO A 34 -5.00 0.31 7.61
C PRO A 34 -6.53 0.15 7.47
N THR A 35 -7.25 1.26 7.30
CA THR A 35 -8.70 1.23 7.11
C THR A 35 -9.11 1.80 5.76
N LEU A 36 -10.26 1.33 5.25
CA LEU A 36 -10.86 1.84 4.00
C LEU A 36 -11.39 3.28 4.15
N ARG A 37 -11.53 3.77 5.39
CA ARG A 37 -11.94 5.13 5.70
C ARG A 37 -10.77 6.10 5.79
N ASP A 38 -9.53 5.61 5.65
CA ASP A 38 -8.37 6.47 5.62
C ASP A 38 -8.41 7.26 4.31
N GLU A 39 -8.81 8.52 4.39
CA GLU A 39 -8.76 9.47 3.29
C GLU A 39 -7.63 10.47 3.53
N PHE A 40 -6.70 10.51 2.59
CA PHE A 40 -5.64 11.49 2.61
C PHE A 40 -6.18 12.83 2.13
N LYS A 41 -5.95 13.87 2.92
CA LYS A 41 -6.36 15.25 2.64
C LYS A 41 -5.19 16.14 2.20
N ASP A 42 -3.98 15.77 2.60
CA ASP A 42 -2.79 16.54 2.29
C ASP A 42 -2.39 16.37 0.81
N LYS A 43 -1.69 17.35 0.24
CA LYS A 43 -1.22 17.31 -1.15
C LYS A 43 0.18 16.73 -1.30
N ASP A 44 0.68 16.04 -0.27
CA ASP A 44 1.98 15.39 -0.28
C ASP A 44 2.11 14.39 -1.43
N SER A 45 3.32 14.30 -1.97
CA SER A 45 3.67 13.29 -2.96
C SER A 45 3.52 11.87 -2.40
N PRO A 46 3.19 10.88 -3.24
CA PRO A 46 3.19 9.47 -2.82
C PRO A 46 4.53 9.02 -2.24
N ARG A 47 5.65 9.53 -2.76
CA ARG A 47 6.99 9.26 -2.21
C ARG A 47 7.12 9.67 -0.75
N GLN A 48 6.71 10.89 -0.40
CA GLN A 48 6.77 11.37 0.99
C GLN A 48 5.92 10.50 1.91
N ARG A 49 4.72 10.11 1.46
CA ARG A 49 3.84 9.22 2.22
C ARG A 49 4.47 7.85 2.46
N ILE A 50 5.05 7.25 1.43
CA ILE A 50 5.75 5.96 1.53
C ILE A 50 6.95 6.07 2.47
N GLN A 51 7.74 7.13 2.38
CA GLN A 51 8.88 7.36 3.27
C GLN A 51 8.44 7.51 4.74
N ALA A 52 7.29 8.13 5.00
CA ALA A 52 6.74 8.28 6.34
C ALA A 52 6.37 6.94 7.01
N LEU A 53 6.18 5.86 6.23
CA LEU A 53 5.97 4.51 6.76
C LEU A 53 7.22 3.92 7.44
N LYS A 54 8.41 4.49 7.20
CA LYS A 54 9.70 4.06 7.77
C LYS A 54 9.90 2.54 7.64
N LEU A 55 9.77 2.05 6.41
CA LEU A 55 9.87 0.63 6.11
C LEU A 55 11.33 0.18 6.14
N ASP A 56 11.63 -0.81 6.96
CA ASP A 56 12.79 -1.68 6.79
C ASP A 56 12.30 -3.03 6.26
N LEU A 57 12.28 -3.18 4.93
CA LEU A 57 11.69 -4.35 4.27
C LEU A 57 12.39 -5.66 4.65
N PHE A 58 13.71 -5.59 4.88
CA PHE A 58 14.50 -6.76 5.26
C PHE A 58 14.16 -7.19 6.68
N GLU A 59 14.25 -6.28 7.66
CA GLU A 59 13.95 -6.59 9.05
C GLU A 59 12.47 -6.95 9.25
N ASN A 60 11.57 -6.29 8.52
CA ASN A 60 10.14 -6.61 8.53
C ASN A 60 9.86 -8.03 8.05
N LEU A 61 10.51 -8.46 6.98
CA LEU A 61 10.40 -9.82 6.43
C LEU A 61 10.98 -10.86 7.39
N VAL A 62 12.21 -10.63 7.86
CA VAL A 62 12.90 -11.51 8.81
C VAL A 62 12.07 -11.67 10.09
N THR A 63 11.56 -10.57 10.64
CA THR A 63 10.74 -10.57 11.86
C THR A 63 9.44 -11.36 11.69
N ALA A 64 8.73 -11.15 10.57
CA ALA A 64 7.48 -11.86 10.30
C ALA A 64 7.72 -13.38 10.21
N VAL A 65 8.74 -13.80 9.47
CA VAL A 65 9.07 -15.22 9.29
C VAL A 65 9.59 -15.87 10.58
N GLN A 66 10.58 -15.26 11.24
CA GLN A 66 11.22 -15.83 12.43
C GLN A 66 10.26 -15.94 13.61
N LYS A 67 9.33 -15.00 13.77
CA LYS A 67 8.31 -15.06 14.83
C LYS A 67 7.16 -16.00 14.50
N GLY A 68 7.20 -16.70 13.35
CA GLY A 68 6.11 -17.54 12.85
C GLY A 68 4.83 -16.76 12.57
N ARG A 69 4.92 -15.42 12.44
CA ARG A 69 3.78 -14.53 12.32
C ARG A 69 3.55 -14.21 10.85
N HIS A 70 2.45 -14.73 10.31
CA HIS A 70 1.89 -14.25 9.05
C HIS A 70 2.81 -14.37 7.82
N ALA A 71 3.77 -15.31 7.80
CA ALA A 71 4.68 -15.53 6.67
C ALA A 71 3.94 -15.68 5.32
N LYS A 72 2.79 -16.38 5.32
CA LYS A 72 1.92 -16.48 4.15
C LYS A 72 1.36 -15.12 3.73
N ALA A 73 0.88 -14.31 4.67
CA ALA A 73 0.38 -12.98 4.38
C ALA A 73 1.46 -12.05 3.82
N MET A 74 2.69 -12.19 4.33
CA MET A 74 3.85 -11.46 3.82
C MET A 74 4.11 -11.84 2.36
N ALA A 75 4.11 -13.14 2.04
CA ALA A 75 4.28 -13.61 0.67
C ALA A 75 3.21 -13.06 -0.30
N GLU A 76 1.94 -13.04 0.10
CA GLU A 76 0.83 -12.48 -0.70
C GLU A 76 1.07 -10.98 -1.00
N VAL A 77 1.45 -10.21 0.02
CA VAL A 77 1.72 -8.76 -0.12
C VAL A 77 2.91 -8.50 -1.03
N PHE A 78 3.99 -9.27 -0.90
CA PHE A 78 5.16 -9.18 -1.79
C PHE A 78 4.79 -9.56 -3.23
N GLY A 79 3.98 -10.60 -3.42
CA GLY A 79 3.51 -11.04 -4.75
C GLY A 79 2.65 -9.99 -5.47
N ALA A 80 1.93 -9.15 -4.72
CA ALA A 80 1.11 -8.07 -5.29
C ALA A 80 1.93 -6.83 -5.71
N MET A 81 3.16 -6.64 -5.24
CA MET A 81 3.92 -5.41 -5.51
C MET A 81 4.15 -5.11 -7.00
N PRO A 82 4.56 -6.05 -7.87
CA PRO A 82 4.85 -5.75 -9.27
C PRO A 82 3.68 -5.17 -10.06
N SER A 83 2.44 -5.52 -9.71
CA SER A 83 1.24 -5.04 -10.41
C SER A 83 0.79 -3.64 -9.97
N VAL A 84 1.33 -3.13 -8.85
CA VAL A 84 0.92 -1.84 -8.27
C VAL A 84 1.98 -0.76 -8.40
N VAL A 85 3.17 -1.05 -8.93
CA VAL A 85 4.20 -0.02 -9.14
C VAL A 85 3.85 0.85 -10.36
N PRO A 86 3.69 2.18 -10.19
CA PRO A 86 3.49 3.09 -11.31
C PRO A 86 4.69 3.09 -12.27
N LEU A 87 4.43 2.97 -13.57
CA LEU A 87 5.48 3.10 -14.60
C LEU A 87 5.93 4.54 -14.82
N ARG A 88 5.13 5.53 -14.39
CA ARG A 88 5.44 6.95 -14.54
C ARG A 88 6.02 7.47 -13.24
N GLN A 89 7.28 7.90 -13.27
CA GLN A 89 7.99 8.44 -12.12
C GLN A 89 7.27 9.66 -11.50
N GLY A 90 6.68 10.53 -12.32
CA GLY A 90 5.94 11.70 -11.85
C GLY A 90 4.74 11.38 -10.95
N ALA A 91 4.14 10.19 -11.09
CA ALA A 91 3.04 9.74 -10.24
C ALA A 91 3.50 9.35 -8.82
N ILE A 92 4.81 9.22 -8.59
CA ILE A 92 5.40 8.93 -7.29
C ILE A 92 6.02 10.20 -6.68
N GLU A 93 6.71 10.99 -7.49
CA GLU A 93 7.56 12.07 -7.01
C GLU A 93 6.85 13.41 -6.81
N HIS A 94 5.80 13.69 -7.58
CA HIS A 94 5.14 14.98 -7.50
C HIS A 94 4.03 15.01 -6.45
N ASN A 95 3.83 16.19 -5.89
CA ASN A 95 2.69 16.50 -5.04
C ASN A 95 1.39 16.32 -5.82
N LEU A 96 0.37 15.79 -5.15
CA LEU A 96 -0.91 15.47 -5.79
C LEU A 96 -1.79 16.72 -5.81
N GLY A 97 -2.30 17.07 -6.99
CA GLY A 97 -3.45 17.97 -7.12
C GLY A 97 -4.75 17.29 -6.66
N GLU A 98 -5.87 18.01 -6.72
CA GLU A 98 -7.15 17.49 -6.22
C GLU A 98 -7.62 16.24 -6.95
N ARG A 99 -7.45 16.22 -8.28
CA ARG A 99 -7.83 15.07 -9.12
C ARG A 99 -6.90 13.89 -8.87
N GLU A 100 -5.60 14.14 -8.82
CA GLU A 100 -4.57 13.14 -8.57
C GLU A 100 -4.73 12.51 -7.18
N LEU A 101 -5.11 13.32 -6.18
CA LEU A 101 -5.40 12.84 -4.83
C LEU A 101 -6.65 11.95 -4.78
N ALA A 102 -7.69 12.27 -5.55
CA ALA A 102 -8.88 11.43 -5.65
C ALA A 102 -8.56 10.06 -6.27
N GLU A 103 -7.75 10.03 -7.34
CA GLU A 103 -7.25 8.80 -7.97
C GLU A 103 -6.40 7.97 -7.00
N PHE A 104 -5.48 8.61 -6.27
CA PHE A 104 -4.68 7.97 -5.24
C PHE A 104 -5.55 7.33 -4.14
N ASN A 105 -6.51 8.07 -3.59
CA ASN A 105 -7.42 7.56 -2.56
C ASN A 105 -8.28 6.40 -3.09
N ALA A 106 -8.71 6.45 -4.36
CA ALA A 106 -9.43 5.35 -5.00
C ALA A 106 -8.56 4.09 -5.09
N GLY A 107 -7.32 4.21 -5.58
CA GLY A 107 -6.38 3.10 -5.65
C GLY A 107 -6.03 2.51 -4.29
N TYR A 108 -5.87 3.37 -3.28
CA TYR A 108 -5.66 2.94 -1.90
C TYR A 108 -6.82 2.06 -1.39
N ARG A 109 -8.06 2.50 -1.58
CA ARG A 109 -9.26 1.75 -1.15
C ARG A 109 -9.40 0.43 -1.91
N ASP A 110 -9.24 0.47 -3.23
CA ASP A 110 -9.34 -0.72 -4.10
C ASP A 110 -8.35 -1.80 -3.66
N GLN A 111 -7.07 -1.43 -3.47
CA GLN A 111 -6.05 -2.38 -3.05
C GLN A 111 -6.27 -2.90 -1.63
N LEU A 112 -6.72 -2.05 -0.71
CA LEU A 112 -7.00 -2.50 0.64
C LEU A 112 -8.20 -3.47 0.68
N GLY A 113 -9.19 -3.29 -0.19
CA GLY A 113 -10.28 -4.25 -0.40
C GLY A 113 -9.76 -5.61 -0.87
N ILE A 114 -8.92 -5.63 -1.92
CA ILE A 114 -8.29 -6.85 -2.44
C ILE A 114 -7.47 -7.56 -1.36
N LEU A 115 -6.66 -6.81 -0.61
CA LEU A 115 -5.83 -7.39 0.45
C LEU A 115 -6.66 -7.89 1.64
N LYS A 116 -7.79 -7.25 1.96
CA LYS A 116 -8.75 -7.74 2.97
C LYS A 116 -9.35 -9.08 2.57
N GLU A 117 -9.77 -9.22 1.32
CA GLU A 117 -10.29 -10.48 0.80
C GLU A 117 -9.24 -11.60 0.81
N ALA A 118 -7.99 -11.26 0.49
CA ALA A 118 -6.87 -12.21 0.55
C ALA A 118 -6.45 -12.56 1.99
N LEU A 119 -6.59 -11.63 2.94
CA LEU A 119 -6.09 -11.72 4.32
C LEU A 119 -7.16 -11.40 5.38
N PRO A 120 -8.33 -12.06 5.37
CA PRO A 120 -9.49 -11.64 6.18
C PRO A 120 -9.20 -11.65 7.69
N LYS A 121 -8.53 -12.71 8.18
CA LYS A 121 -8.16 -12.87 9.60
C LYS A 121 -7.21 -11.80 10.16
N LEU A 122 -6.57 -11.02 9.28
CA LEU A 122 -5.61 -9.97 9.65
C LEU A 122 -6.19 -8.57 9.50
N LEU A 123 -7.08 -8.38 8.53
CA LEU A 123 -7.53 -7.05 8.09
C LEU A 123 -9.02 -6.77 8.33
N ASP A 124 -9.79 -7.70 8.90
CA ASP A 124 -11.18 -7.50 9.37
C ASP A 124 -11.26 -6.73 10.68
#